data_AF-A0A371NFV1-F1
#
_entry.id   AF-A0A371NFV1-F1
#
_cell.length_a   1.000
_cell.length_b   1.000
_cell.length_c   1.000
_cell.angle_alpha   90.00
_cell.angle_beta   90.00
_cell.angle_gamma   90.00
#
_symmetry.space_group_name_H-M   'P 1'
#
loop_
_entity.id
_entity.type
_entity.pdbx_description
1 polymer ?
#
loop_
_entity_poly.entity_id
_entity_poly.type
_entity_poly.pdbx_seq_one_letter_code
_entity_poly.pdbx_strand_id
1 'polypeptide(L)'
;MIRIVYDINIYREVLREVLEPSHTVVELGCHVGNSTRIISDLVPEGRVVAVDNSPEAVEVMESLSRERDNVEFISGDVRLHETLEKVCTMIDSCDVLSVDLGGGYHPDTTFKVYFIWSSTLKPGVSIIRNRGLLDFVCSSITEESFTSRYGWLESSGDAGIPPRLREFKLWSSKIYKEGAHDRQKD
;
A
#
# COMPACT_ATOMS: atom_id res chain seq x y z
N MET A 1 -2.08 12.47 7.46
CA MET A 1 -3.45 12.63 6.96
C MET A 1 -3.68 11.69 5.76
N ILE A 2 -4.92 11.33 5.42
CA ILE A 2 -5.23 10.35 4.36
C ILE A 2 -5.83 11.06 3.15
N ARG A 3 -5.32 10.76 1.94
CA ARG A 3 -5.77 11.30 0.65
C ARG A 3 -6.30 10.16 -0.20
N ILE A 4 -7.51 10.29 -0.75
CA ILE A 4 -8.10 9.27 -1.64
C ILE A 4 -8.39 9.90 -2.99
N VAL A 5 -7.90 9.26 -4.05
CA VAL A 5 -8.03 9.72 -5.44
C VAL A 5 -8.31 8.53 -6.36
N TYR A 6 -8.57 8.79 -7.64
CA TYR A 6 -8.74 7.71 -8.63
C TYR A 6 -8.00 8.02 -9.94
N ASP A 7 -8.17 9.23 -10.46
CA ASP A 7 -7.48 9.64 -11.68
C ASP A 7 -5.96 9.63 -11.46
N ILE A 8 -5.22 9.09 -12.43
CA ILE A 8 -3.77 8.94 -12.32
C ILE A 8 -3.04 10.29 -12.35
N ASN A 9 -3.58 11.28 -13.03
CA ASN A 9 -2.98 12.62 -13.08
C ASN A 9 -3.19 13.33 -11.75
N ILE A 10 -4.39 13.25 -11.18
CA ILE A 10 -4.68 13.77 -9.84
C ILE A 10 -3.79 13.07 -8.79
N TYR A 11 -3.63 11.75 -8.88
CA TYR A 11 -2.70 11.02 -8.01
C TYR A 11 -1.26 11.57 -8.08
N ARG A 12 -0.76 11.82 -9.30
CA ARG A 12 0.57 12.42 -9.49
C ARG A 12 0.66 13.87 -9.05
N GLU A 13 -0.42 14.63 -9.11
CA GLU A 13 -0.48 15.99 -8.55
C GLU A 13 -0.40 15.95 -7.03
N VAL A 14 -1.17 15.06 -6.38
CA VAL A 14 -1.11 14.87 -4.92
C VAL A 14 0.28 14.40 -4.48
N LEU A 15 0.96 13.53 -5.24
CA LEU A 15 2.35 13.18 -4.95
C LEU A 15 3.27 14.41 -4.92
N ARG A 16 3.12 15.34 -5.87
CA ARG A 16 3.92 16.58 -5.92
C ARG A 16 3.56 17.57 -4.81
N GLU A 17 2.33 17.56 -4.32
CA GLU A 17 1.89 18.39 -3.19
C GLU A 17 2.46 17.88 -1.86
N VAL A 18 2.52 16.57 -1.69
CA VAL A 18 2.79 15.92 -0.38
C VAL A 18 4.27 15.60 -0.17
N LEU A 19 5.03 15.28 -1.22
CA LEU A 19 6.39 14.79 -1.08
C LEU A 19 7.41 15.92 -0.84
N GLU A 20 8.31 15.69 0.11
CA GLU A 20 9.46 16.53 0.43
C GLU A 20 10.77 15.78 0.11
N PRO A 21 11.87 16.48 -0.21
CA PRO A 21 13.09 15.85 -0.72
C PRO A 21 13.69 14.72 0.13
N SER A 22 13.51 14.77 1.45
CA SER A 22 14.06 13.80 2.40
C SER A 22 13.08 12.69 2.82
N HIS A 23 11.87 12.66 2.25
CA HIS A 23 10.86 11.68 2.67
C HIS A 23 11.27 10.23 2.37
N THR A 24 10.96 9.34 3.32
CA THR A 24 10.90 7.90 3.09
C THR A 24 9.50 7.52 2.63
N VAL A 25 9.42 6.99 1.41
CA VAL A 25 8.17 6.64 0.74
C VAL A 25 8.09 5.13 0.57
N VAL A 26 6.96 4.54 0.98
CA VAL A 26 6.61 3.16 0.65
C VAL A 26 5.52 3.17 -0.41
N GLU A 27 5.82 2.65 -1.60
CA GLU A 27 4.87 2.56 -2.71
C GLU A 27 4.39 1.11 -2.88
N LEU A 28 3.08 0.90 -2.80
CA LEU A 28 2.42 -0.39 -2.98
C LEU A 28 1.72 -0.43 -4.34
N GLY A 29 2.14 -1.33 -5.22
CA GLY A 29 1.62 -1.47 -6.58
C GLY A 29 2.32 -0.58 -7.60
N CYS A 30 3.66 -0.63 -7.66
CA CYS A 30 4.43 0.25 -8.54
C CYS A 30 4.37 -0.11 -10.04
N HIS A 31 3.92 -1.32 -10.39
CA HIS A 31 3.89 -1.85 -11.76
C HIS A 31 5.24 -1.63 -12.47
N VAL A 32 5.27 -0.96 -13.63
CA VAL A 32 6.52 -0.68 -14.39
C VAL A 32 7.21 0.62 -13.95
N GLY A 33 6.87 1.15 -12.78
CA GLY A 33 7.62 2.24 -12.14
C GLY A 33 7.35 3.65 -12.66
N ASN A 34 6.27 3.88 -13.40
CA ASN A 34 5.94 5.22 -13.90
C ASN A 34 5.75 6.25 -12.77
N SER A 35 5.07 5.83 -11.70
CA SER A 35 4.88 6.66 -10.51
C SER A 35 6.14 6.64 -9.64
N THR A 36 6.82 5.50 -9.49
CA THR A 36 8.09 5.39 -8.78
C THR A 36 9.15 6.37 -9.27
N ARG A 37 9.30 6.55 -10.60
CA ARG A 37 10.23 7.55 -11.18
C ARG A 37 9.91 8.96 -10.71
N ILE A 38 8.62 9.34 -10.73
CA ILE A 38 8.16 10.64 -10.26
C ILE A 38 8.46 10.80 -8.76
N ILE A 39 8.14 9.78 -7.95
CA ILE A 39 8.39 9.80 -6.51
C ILE A 39 9.88 9.98 -6.24
N SER A 40 10.73 9.15 -6.87
CA SER A 40 12.18 9.20 -6.71
C SER A 40 12.80 10.53 -7.16
N ASP A 41 12.25 11.18 -8.20
CA ASP A 41 12.66 12.54 -8.60
C ASP A 41 12.30 13.60 -7.56
N LEU A 42 11.18 13.41 -6.85
CA LEU A 42 10.69 14.32 -5.82
C LEU A 42 11.39 14.13 -4.47
N VAL A 43 11.96 12.95 -4.21
CA VAL A 43 12.66 12.60 -2.96
C VAL A 43 14.16 12.29 -3.16
N PRO A 44 14.95 13.18 -3.78
CA PRO A 44 16.34 12.89 -4.15
C PRO A 44 17.27 12.62 -2.95
N GLU A 45 16.91 13.09 -1.75
CA GLU A 45 17.66 12.89 -0.49
C GLU A 45 17.01 11.84 0.41
N GLY A 46 15.83 11.34 0.01
CA GLY A 46 15.03 10.38 0.73
C GLY A 46 15.23 8.96 0.22
N ARG A 47 14.22 8.13 0.43
CA ARG A 47 14.22 6.71 0.03
C ARG A 47 12.85 6.32 -0.50
N VAL A 48 12.82 5.49 -1.53
CA VAL A 48 11.61 4.90 -2.11
C VAL A 48 11.71 3.39 -2.02
N VAL A 49 10.82 2.76 -1.27
CA VAL A 49 10.66 1.31 -1.27
C VAL A 49 9.41 0.97 -2.08
N ALA A 50 9.61 0.45 -3.28
CA ALA A 50 8.56 0.11 -4.22
C ALA A 50 8.27 -1.39 -4.18
N VAL A 51 7.00 -1.77 -4.06
CA VAL A 51 6.56 -3.15 -3.92
C VAL A 51 5.54 -3.50 -5.00
N ASP A 52 5.78 -4.59 -5.72
CA ASP A 52 4.84 -5.13 -6.70
C ASP A 52 5.08 -6.64 -6.88
N ASN A 53 4.06 -7.40 -7.28
CA ASN A 53 4.16 -8.85 -7.51
C ASN A 53 3.99 -9.26 -8.97
N SER A 54 3.80 -8.30 -9.86
CA SER A 54 3.60 -8.54 -11.28
C SER A 54 4.93 -8.90 -11.96
N PRO A 55 4.97 -9.96 -12.79
CA PRO A 55 6.19 -10.36 -13.49
C PRO A 55 6.79 -9.24 -14.36
N GLU A 56 5.94 -8.40 -14.95
CA GLU A 56 6.33 -7.26 -15.78
C GLU A 56 7.04 -6.14 -15.00
N ALA A 57 6.85 -6.06 -13.68
CA ALA A 57 7.54 -5.08 -12.85
C ALA A 57 9.02 -5.43 -12.65
N VAL A 58 9.35 -6.72 -12.56
CA VAL A 58 10.63 -7.20 -12.01
C VAL A 58 11.84 -6.60 -12.73
N GLU A 59 11.98 -6.86 -14.03
CA GLU A 59 13.15 -6.40 -14.80
C GLU A 59 13.23 -4.87 -14.84
N VAL A 60 12.09 -4.20 -15.01
CA VAL A 60 12.02 -2.74 -15.15
C VAL A 60 12.39 -2.05 -13.83
N MET A 61 11.89 -2.56 -12.71
CA MET A 61 12.11 -2.00 -11.38
C MET A 61 13.49 -2.34 -10.83
N GLU A 62 14.00 -3.55 -11.08
CA GLU A 62 15.40 -3.89 -10.76
C GLU A 62 16.38 -3.02 -11.55
N SER A 63 16.06 -2.69 -12.81
CA SER A 63 16.85 -1.73 -13.58
C SER A 63 16.76 -0.32 -12.99
N LEU A 64 15.57 0.12 -12.56
CA LEU A 64 15.38 1.42 -11.93
C LEU A 64 16.14 1.53 -10.59
N SER A 65 16.12 0.50 -9.77
CA SER A 65 16.89 0.45 -8.51
C SER A 65 18.40 0.46 -8.73
N ARG A 66 18.90 -0.07 -9.84
CA ARG A 66 20.33 0.06 -10.22
C ARG A 66 20.67 1.44 -10.79
N GLU A 67 19.71 2.10 -11.42
CA GLU A 67 19.86 3.45 -11.99
C GLU A 67 19.80 4.53 -10.91
N ARG A 68 19.06 4.30 -9.82
CA ARG A 68 18.74 5.31 -8.81
C ARG A 68 19.02 4.79 -7.41
N ASP A 69 20.01 5.40 -6.76
CA ASP A 69 20.46 5.03 -5.41
C ASP A 69 19.36 5.16 -4.33
N ASN A 70 18.34 5.99 -4.57
CA ASN A 70 17.23 6.20 -3.64
C ASN A 70 16.03 5.25 -3.89
N VAL A 71 16.11 4.29 -4.81
CA VAL A 71 15.01 3.37 -5.13
C VAL A 71 15.38 1.92 -4.79
N GLU A 72 14.59 1.29 -3.93
CA GLU A 72 14.67 -0.13 -3.62
C GLU A 72 13.39 -0.83 -4.08
N PHE A 73 13.55 -1.94 -4.81
CA PHE A 73 12.42 -2.74 -5.31
C PHE A 73 12.28 -4.06 -4.57
N ILE A 74 11.04 -4.40 -4.21
CA ILE A 74 10.66 -5.69 -3.66
C ILE A 74 9.63 -6.34 -4.58
N SER A 75 10.02 -7.45 -5.20
CA SER A 75 9.06 -8.37 -5.82
C SER A 75 8.31 -9.14 -4.73
N GLY A 76 7.07 -8.76 -4.42
CA GLY A 76 6.31 -9.32 -3.31
C GLY A 76 4.83 -8.95 -3.33
N ASP A 77 3.99 -9.83 -2.82
CA ASP A 77 2.55 -9.57 -2.68
C ASP A 77 2.30 -8.77 -1.40
N VAL A 78 1.81 -7.54 -1.57
CA VAL A 78 1.51 -6.60 -0.48
C VAL A 78 0.48 -7.11 0.54
N ARG A 79 -0.21 -8.21 0.23
CA ARG A 79 -1.17 -8.88 1.13
C ARG A 79 -0.51 -9.84 2.10
N LEU A 80 0.76 -10.18 1.87
CA LEU A 80 1.51 -11.15 2.66
C LEU A 80 2.29 -10.47 3.78
N HIS A 81 2.33 -11.12 4.95
CA HIS A 81 3.00 -10.59 6.13
C HIS A 81 4.51 -10.47 5.91
N GLU A 82 5.13 -11.45 5.24
CA GLU A 82 6.56 -11.44 4.95
C GLU A 82 6.99 -10.24 4.09
N THR A 83 6.10 -9.73 3.24
CA THR A 83 6.38 -8.57 2.39
C THR A 83 6.42 -7.29 3.23
N LEU A 84 5.48 -7.13 4.15
CA LEU A 84 5.48 -6.02 5.10
C LEU A 84 6.68 -6.10 6.07
N GLU A 85 6.97 -7.28 6.61
CA GLU A 85 8.11 -7.50 7.49
C GLU A 85 9.42 -7.10 6.81
N LYS A 86 9.62 -7.50 5.55
CA LYS A 86 10.78 -7.11 4.76
C LYS A 86 10.89 -5.58 4.66
N VAL A 87 9.80 -4.87 4.33
CA VAL A 87 9.82 -3.40 4.28
C VAL A 87 10.15 -2.79 5.64
N CYS A 88 9.55 -3.26 6.73
CA CYS A 88 9.83 -2.78 8.08
C CYS A 88 11.30 -2.93 8.47
N THR A 89 11.99 -3.97 8.00
CA THR A 89 13.44 -4.13 8.26
C THR A 89 14.32 -3.19 7.43
N MET A 90 13.79 -2.59 6.37
CA MET A 90 14.54 -1.73 5.45
C MET A 90 14.44 -0.24 5.78
N ILE A 91 13.47 0.18 6.60
CA ILE A 91 13.20 1.58 6.89
C ILE A 91 13.03 1.81 8.39
N ASP A 92 13.55 2.94 8.89
CA ASP A 92 13.35 3.34 10.28
C ASP A 92 12.03 4.09 10.50
N SER A 93 11.52 4.71 9.43
CA SER A 93 10.28 5.48 9.44
C SER A 93 9.65 5.50 8.05
N CYS A 94 8.36 5.86 8.00
CA CYS A 94 7.63 6.04 6.76
C CYS A 94 6.96 7.41 6.82
N ASP A 95 7.34 8.33 5.93
CA ASP A 95 6.71 9.65 5.86
C ASP A 95 5.44 9.57 5.02
N VAL A 96 5.52 8.85 3.89
CA VAL A 96 4.42 8.71 2.94
C VAL A 96 4.21 7.24 2.56
N LEU A 97 2.99 6.75 2.79
CA LEU A 97 2.53 5.47 2.24
C LEU A 97 1.67 5.73 1.02
N SER A 98 2.14 5.28 -0.15
CA SER A 98 1.40 5.38 -1.40
C SER A 98 0.81 4.02 -1.78
N VAL A 99 -0.51 3.95 -1.94
CA VAL A 99 -1.26 2.73 -2.24
C VAL A 99 -1.91 2.87 -3.61
N ASP A 100 -1.25 2.33 -4.65
CA ASP A 100 -1.74 2.28 -6.02
C ASP A 100 -1.88 0.83 -6.50
N LEU A 101 -2.74 0.08 -5.83
CA LEU A 101 -3.08 -1.29 -6.20
C LEU A 101 -4.05 -1.30 -7.38
N GLY A 102 -3.72 -0.65 -8.50
CA GLY A 102 -4.50 -0.63 -9.75
C GLY A 102 -5.94 -0.08 -9.65
N GLY A 103 -6.38 0.64 -10.69
CA GLY A 103 -7.72 1.27 -10.71
C GLY A 103 -8.94 0.32 -10.68
N GLY A 104 -8.73 -1.00 -10.70
CA GLY A 104 -9.77 -2.04 -10.75
C GLY A 104 -9.87 -2.94 -9.51
N TYR A 105 -8.99 -2.79 -8.51
CA TYR A 105 -9.11 -3.60 -7.29
C TYR A 105 -10.32 -3.17 -6.46
N HIS A 106 -10.96 -4.15 -5.84
CA HIS A 106 -12.12 -3.93 -5.00
C HIS A 106 -11.75 -3.05 -3.78
N PRO A 107 -12.62 -2.11 -3.39
CA PRO A 107 -12.33 -1.14 -2.34
C PRO A 107 -11.98 -1.78 -1.00
N ASP A 108 -12.56 -2.94 -0.69
CA ASP A 108 -12.31 -3.66 0.55
C ASP A 108 -10.86 -4.20 0.62
N THR A 109 -10.33 -4.70 -0.51
CA THR A 109 -8.97 -5.21 -0.59
C THR A 109 -7.97 -4.08 -0.45
N THR A 110 -8.16 -2.98 -1.18
CA THR A 110 -7.30 -1.79 -1.04
C THR A 110 -7.34 -1.24 0.38
N PHE A 111 -8.53 -1.14 0.98
CA PHE A 111 -8.67 -0.67 2.35
C PHE A 111 -7.96 -1.57 3.36
N LYS A 112 -8.07 -2.90 3.23
CA LYS A 112 -7.38 -3.85 4.10
C LYS A 112 -5.86 -3.74 4.01
N VAL A 113 -5.31 -3.67 2.79
CA VAL A 113 -3.87 -3.48 2.60
C VAL A 113 -3.45 -2.15 3.22
N TYR A 114 -4.11 -1.05 2.86
CA TYR A 114 -3.86 0.25 3.48
C TYR A 114 -3.91 0.18 5.02
N PHE A 115 -4.95 -0.43 5.59
CA PHE A 115 -5.16 -0.48 7.03
C PHE A 115 -4.01 -1.20 7.74
N ILE A 116 -3.59 -2.35 7.22
CA ILE A 116 -2.49 -3.13 7.81
C ILE A 116 -1.18 -2.36 7.71
N TRP A 117 -0.82 -1.90 6.51
CA TRP A 117 0.45 -1.22 6.26
C TRP A 117 0.54 0.10 7.03
N SER A 118 -0.52 0.92 7.02
CA SER A 118 -0.54 2.20 7.72
C SER A 118 -0.55 2.04 9.25
N SER A 119 -1.21 1.02 9.78
CA SER A 119 -1.19 0.74 11.23
C SER A 119 0.18 0.27 11.72
N THR A 120 0.94 -0.42 10.87
CA THR A 120 2.31 -0.86 11.18
C THR A 120 3.34 0.24 10.97
N LEU A 121 3.32 0.90 9.81
CA LEU A 121 4.33 1.89 9.43
C LEU A 121 4.07 3.29 10.00
N LYS A 122 2.84 3.55 10.46
CA LYS A 122 2.40 4.82 11.05
C LYS A 122 2.78 6.05 10.20
N PRO A 123 2.45 6.08 8.90
CA PRO A 123 2.93 7.13 8.02
C PRO A 123 2.39 8.51 8.40
N GLY A 124 3.17 9.55 8.13
CA GLY A 124 2.72 10.94 8.25
C GLY A 124 1.53 11.22 7.32
N VAL A 125 1.62 10.78 6.06
CA VAL A 125 0.57 10.88 5.05
C VAL A 125 0.36 9.55 4.33
N SER A 126 -0.88 9.23 3.99
CA SER A 126 -1.19 8.13 3.07
C SER A 126 -1.95 8.63 1.86
N ILE A 127 -1.59 8.15 0.68
CA ILE A 127 -2.27 8.42 -0.59
C ILE A 127 -2.82 7.10 -1.11
N ILE A 128 -4.12 7.03 -1.35
CA ILE A 128 -4.80 5.82 -1.81
C ILE A 128 -5.45 6.11 -3.15
N ARG A 129 -5.04 5.38 -4.19
CA ARG A 129 -5.68 5.42 -5.50
C ARG A 129 -6.70 4.30 -5.63
N ASN A 130 -7.99 4.60 -5.45
CA ASN A 130 -9.07 3.61 -5.60
C ASN A 130 -10.42 4.28 -5.90
N ARG A 131 -11.10 3.81 -6.96
CA ARG A 131 -12.42 4.34 -7.35
C ARG A 131 -13.51 4.08 -6.33
N GLY A 132 -13.59 2.85 -5.81
CA GLY A 132 -14.67 2.42 -4.92
C GLY A 132 -14.61 3.10 -3.56
N LEU A 133 -13.40 3.34 -3.02
CA LEU A 133 -13.23 4.09 -1.78
C LEU A 133 -13.57 5.56 -1.97
N LEU A 134 -13.16 6.17 -3.09
CA LEU A 134 -13.54 7.54 -3.40
C LEU A 134 -15.06 7.69 -3.53
N ASP A 135 -15.69 6.77 -4.27
CA ASP A 135 -17.15 6.72 -4.44
C ASP A 135 -17.89 6.57 -3.11
N PHE A 136 -17.44 5.63 -2.26
CA PHE A 136 -18.00 5.44 -0.92
C PHE A 136 -17.92 6.72 -0.07
N VAL A 137 -16.76 7.37 -0.03
CA VAL A 137 -16.57 8.61 0.75
C VAL A 137 -17.45 9.74 0.22
N CYS A 138 -17.48 9.95 -1.10
CA CYS A 138 -18.28 11.01 -1.71
C CYS A 138 -19.80 10.78 -1.61
N SER A 139 -20.23 9.53 -1.46
CA SER A 139 -21.65 9.16 -1.36
C SER A 139 -22.15 9.00 0.07
N SER A 140 -21.27 9.05 1.07
CA SER A 140 -21.62 8.84 2.47
C SER A 140 -21.99 10.16 3.16
N ILE A 141 -22.94 10.07 4.10
CA ILE A 141 -23.23 11.10 5.09
C ILE A 141 -22.91 10.50 6.45
N THR A 142 -22.13 11.22 7.26
CA THR A 142 -21.78 10.79 8.62
C THR A 142 -22.54 11.61 9.64
N GLU A 143 -23.15 10.95 10.63
CA GLU A 143 -23.82 11.62 11.76
C GLU A 143 -22.82 12.01 12.87
N GLU A 144 -21.61 11.47 12.82
CA GLU A 144 -20.50 11.70 13.75
C GLU A 144 -19.22 12.06 12.98
N SER A 145 -18.26 12.69 13.66
CA SER A 145 -17.00 13.12 13.06
C SER A 145 -15.80 12.49 13.75
N PHE A 146 -15.22 11.48 13.11
CA PHE A 146 -13.89 10.95 13.43
C PHE A 146 -12.93 11.27 12.29
N THR A 147 -11.81 11.90 12.62
CA THR A 147 -10.77 12.28 11.65
C THR A 147 -9.40 11.87 12.15
N SER A 148 -8.50 11.57 11.22
CA SER A 148 -7.09 11.34 11.52
C SER A 148 -6.22 12.48 11.01
N ARG A 149 -5.29 12.95 11.84
CA ARG A 149 -4.23 13.88 11.47
C ARG A 149 -3.07 13.16 10.76
N TYR A 150 -2.94 11.85 10.93
CA TYR A 150 -1.87 11.02 10.36
C TYR A 150 -2.33 10.18 9.16
N GLY A 151 -1.40 9.53 8.49
CA GLY A 151 -1.64 8.67 7.34
C GLY A 151 -2.26 7.31 7.71
N TRP A 152 -2.74 7.15 8.93
CA TRP A 152 -3.32 5.92 9.46
C TRP A 152 -4.58 6.27 10.25
N LEU A 153 -5.45 5.31 10.54
CA LEU A 153 -6.69 5.56 11.29
C LEU A 153 -6.40 5.69 12.79
N GLU A 154 -6.44 6.90 13.36
CA GLU A 154 -6.20 7.13 14.80
C GLU A 154 -7.13 6.30 15.71
N SER A 155 -8.36 6.02 15.27
CA SER A 155 -9.33 5.22 16.03
C SER A 155 -8.99 3.74 16.13
N SER A 156 -8.11 3.21 15.28
CA SER A 156 -7.84 1.76 15.18
C SER A 156 -6.39 1.40 14.87
N GLY A 157 -5.48 2.37 14.78
CA GLY A 157 -4.11 2.08 14.36
C GLY A 157 -3.25 1.33 15.36
N ASP A 158 -3.67 1.26 16.63
CA ASP A 158 -2.98 0.46 17.66
C ASP A 158 -3.62 -0.92 17.84
N ALA A 159 -4.60 -1.27 17.01
CA ALA A 159 -5.22 -2.60 17.02
C ALA A 159 -4.24 -3.72 16.64
N GLY A 160 -3.00 -3.37 16.26
CA GLY A 160 -1.95 -4.28 15.83
C GLY A 160 -2.24 -4.89 14.45
N ILE A 161 -1.33 -5.75 13.99
CA ILE A 161 -1.61 -6.65 12.87
C ILE A 161 -2.59 -7.70 13.42
N PRO A 162 -3.83 -7.83 12.90
CA PRO A 162 -4.74 -8.84 13.40
C PRO A 162 -4.06 -10.21 13.29
N PRO A 163 -3.88 -10.96 14.41
CA PRO A 163 -2.89 -12.04 14.51
C PRO A 163 -3.06 -13.15 13.48
N ARG A 164 -4.24 -13.26 12.88
CA ARG A 164 -4.50 -13.88 11.57
C ARG A 164 -5.68 -13.14 10.97
N LEU A 165 -5.48 -12.37 9.89
CA LEU A 165 -6.61 -12.01 9.02
C LEU A 165 -7.14 -13.30 8.39
N ARG A 166 -8.03 -14.01 9.12
CA ARG A 166 -8.76 -15.19 8.64
C ARG A 166 -9.43 -14.91 7.29
N GLU A 167 -9.72 -13.64 7.03
CA GLU A 167 -10.29 -13.15 5.79
C GLU A 167 -9.36 -13.34 4.59
N PHE A 168 -8.03 -13.31 4.68
CA PHE A 168 -7.21 -13.63 3.49
C PHE A 168 -7.42 -15.07 2.99
N LYS A 169 -7.82 -16.01 3.86
CA LYS A 169 -8.23 -17.37 3.46
C LYS A 169 -9.57 -17.43 2.73
N LEU A 170 -10.45 -16.45 2.95
CA LEU A 170 -11.77 -16.39 2.30
C LEU A 170 -11.69 -15.83 0.86
N TRP A 171 -10.60 -15.15 0.51
CA TRP A 171 -10.39 -14.54 -0.81
C TRP A 171 -9.51 -15.39 -1.75
N SER A 172 -8.89 -16.46 -1.23
CA SER A 172 -8.09 -17.42 -2.02
C SER A 172 -8.86 -18.71 -2.29
N SER A 173 -10.03 -18.66 -2.92
CA SER A 173 -10.79 -19.87 -3.30
C SER A 173 -10.11 -20.75 -4.36
N LYS A 174 -8.89 -20.38 -4.81
CA LYS A 174 -8.10 -21.18 -5.76
C LYS A 174 -6.97 -22.03 -5.16
N ILE A 175 -6.75 -22.04 -3.84
CA ILE A 175 -5.71 -22.87 -3.22
C ILE A 175 -6.23 -23.58 -1.97
N TYR A 176 -7.33 -24.31 -2.09
CA TYR A 176 -7.76 -25.30 -1.09
C TYR A 176 -8.11 -26.64 -1.75
N LYS A 177 -7.32 -27.06 -2.75
CA LYS A 177 -7.34 -28.45 -3.22
C LYS A 177 -6.54 -29.41 -2.33
N GLU A 178 -5.78 -28.91 -1.34
CA GLU A 178 -4.97 -29.77 -0.45
C GLU A 178 -5.52 -29.95 0.97
N GLY A 179 -6.67 -29.33 1.31
CA GLY A 179 -7.30 -29.49 2.63
C GLY A 179 -8.51 -30.42 2.68
N ALA A 180 -8.85 -31.09 1.58
CA ALA A 180 -10.10 -31.84 1.44
C ALA A 180 -10.13 -33.22 2.12
N HIS A 181 -9.15 -33.56 2.96
CA HIS A 181 -9.08 -34.88 3.62
C HIS A 181 -9.22 -34.89 5.15
N ASP A 182 -9.19 -33.75 5.84
CA ASP A 182 -9.27 -33.75 7.32
C ASP A 182 -10.68 -33.54 7.90
N ARG A 183 -11.73 -33.81 7.10
CA ARG A 183 -13.11 -33.91 7.61
C ARG A 183 -13.82 -35.13 7.05
N GLN A 184 -13.28 -36.30 7.35
CA GLN A 184 -14.06 -37.53 7.52
C GLN A 184 -13.58 -38.22 8.80
N LYS A 185 -14.19 -37.83 9.92
CA LYS A 185 -14.40 -38.61 11.15
C LYS A 185 -15.34 -37.81 12.03
N ASP A 186 -16.62 -37.92 11.68
CA ASP A 186 -17.77 -38.24 12.53
C ASP A 186 -19.06 -37.88 11.79
#